data_AF-A0AAD7VGB9-F1
#
_entry.id   AF-A0AAD7VGB9-F1
#
_cell.length_a   1.000
_cell.length_b   1.000
_cell.length_c   1.000
_cell.angle_alpha   90.00
_cell.angle_beta   90.00
_cell.angle_gamma   90.00
#
_symmetry.space_group_name_H-M   'P 1'
#
loop_
_entity.id
_entity.type
_entity.pdbx_description
1 polymer ?
#
loop_
_entity_poly.entity_id
_entity_poly.type
_entity_poly.pdbx_seq_one_letter_code
_entity_poly.pdbx_strand_id
1 'polypeptide(L)'
;MVHSLFRQRKFELLVEETIHNKVDSCLIPVLNFASEQARELDLKDVMERVTFDNICSMVLGFDPKCLSTEFPKVAYEKAFNELEKTLHIATHPSVATKILEEIKCKFAPKEGEWRVLSTRDVGKLVYLHAAIFESFRLFPPVRYLHVCTINSDILPSGYRINPKTKVFHSLYAMGRTQEIWGEDYLEFKPERWISENGGIIHIPSYKFIAFGAGPRSCLGMDMSITAMKMVASAIIWNYHIQMVEGHHVSPSSSVILHMKHGLKVKITKRCI
;
A
#
# COMPACT_ATOMS: atom_id res chain seq x y z
N MET A 1 -11.69 -2.93 -22.19
CA MET A 1 -12.66 -4.00 -21.90
C MET A 1 -12.40 -4.70 -20.56
N VAL A 2 -11.15 -4.99 -20.18
CA VAL A 2 -10.85 -5.62 -18.87
C VAL A 2 -10.90 -4.62 -17.69
N HIS A 3 -10.34 -3.41 -17.82
CA HIS A 3 -10.41 -2.39 -16.75
C HIS A 3 -11.84 -2.05 -16.29
N SER A 4 -12.85 -2.15 -17.17
CA SER A 4 -14.25 -1.91 -16.81
C SER A 4 -14.86 -3.02 -15.95
N LEU A 5 -14.33 -4.25 -15.99
CA LEU A 5 -14.79 -5.35 -15.14
C LEU A 5 -14.43 -5.11 -13.66
N PHE A 6 -13.23 -4.57 -13.42
CA PHE A 6 -12.75 -4.22 -12.07
C PHE A 6 -13.50 -3.04 -11.44
N ARG A 7 -14.33 -2.33 -12.21
CA ARG A 7 -15.19 -1.23 -11.74
C ARG A 7 -16.66 -1.63 -11.59
N GLN A 8 -16.97 -2.92 -11.74
CA GLN A 8 -18.32 -3.40 -11.52
C GLN A 8 -18.58 -3.60 -10.03
N ARG A 9 -19.77 -3.21 -9.59
CA ARG A 9 -20.22 -3.39 -8.20
C ARG A 9 -20.08 -4.83 -7.68
N LYS A 10 -20.29 -5.83 -8.54
CA LYS A 10 -20.10 -7.25 -8.18
C LYS A 10 -18.65 -7.54 -7.79
N PHE A 11 -17.69 -6.96 -8.52
CA PHE A 11 -16.28 -7.11 -8.23
C PHE A 11 -15.90 -6.36 -6.95
N GLU A 12 -16.41 -5.14 -6.75
CA GLU A 12 -16.20 -4.38 -5.51
C GLU A 12 -16.73 -5.13 -4.28
N LEU A 13 -17.90 -5.77 -4.36
CA LEU A 13 -18.44 -6.59 -3.28
C LEU A 13 -17.58 -7.83 -3.01
N LEU A 14 -17.06 -8.48 -4.06
CA LEU A 14 -16.13 -9.60 -3.90
C LEU A 14 -14.83 -9.17 -3.21
N VAL A 15 -14.30 -8.01 -3.57
CA VAL A 15 -13.13 -7.40 -2.91
C VAL A 15 -13.43 -7.17 -1.43
N GLU A 16 -14.59 -6.56 -1.14
CA GLU A 16 -15.04 -6.29 0.22
C GLU A 16 -15.12 -7.55 1.07
N GLU A 17 -15.86 -8.55 0.59
CA GLU A 17 -16.10 -9.82 1.29
C GLU A 17 -14.78 -10.57 1.52
N THR A 18 -13.91 -10.63 0.51
CA THR A 18 -12.62 -11.32 0.64
C THR A 18 -11.75 -10.67 1.73
N ILE A 19 -11.67 -9.34 1.73
CA ILE A 19 -10.84 -8.61 2.69
C ILE A 19 -11.46 -8.65 4.08
N HIS A 20 -12.77 -8.46 4.22
CA HIS A 20 -13.46 -8.58 5.52
C HIS A 20 -13.23 -9.96 6.13
N ASN A 21 -13.47 -11.02 5.36
CA ASN A 21 -13.21 -12.39 5.80
C ASN A 21 -11.76 -12.58 6.24
N LYS A 22 -10.78 -12.07 5.48
CA LYS A 22 -9.35 -12.21 5.82
C LYS A 22 -8.96 -11.40 7.06
N VAL A 23 -9.48 -10.18 7.19
CA VAL A 23 -9.23 -9.33 8.35
C VAL A 23 -9.81 -10.00 9.60
N ASP A 24 -11.06 -10.45 9.54
CA ASP A 24 -11.77 -10.96 10.71
C ASP A 24 -11.27 -12.34 11.15
N SER A 25 -11.03 -13.25 10.19
CA SER A 25 -10.66 -14.63 10.50
C SER A 25 -9.15 -14.86 10.70
N CYS A 26 -8.29 -13.97 10.20
CA CYS A 26 -6.83 -14.18 10.26
C CYS A 26 -6.09 -13.00 10.91
N LEU A 27 -6.27 -11.78 10.39
CA LEU A 27 -5.52 -10.61 10.85
C LEU A 27 -5.80 -10.27 12.30
N ILE A 28 -7.08 -10.23 12.69
CA ILE A 28 -7.48 -9.97 14.07
C ILE A 28 -6.88 -10.98 15.04
N PRO A 29 -7.08 -12.32 14.89
CA PRO A 29 -6.50 -13.28 15.81
C PRO A 29 -4.99 -13.10 16.00
N VAL A 30 -4.25 -12.85 14.90
CA VAL A 30 -2.80 -12.64 14.96
C VAL A 30 -2.44 -11.37 15.73
N LEU A 31 -3.11 -10.26 15.46
CA LEU A 31 -2.83 -8.97 16.13
C LEU A 31 -3.27 -8.99 17.61
N ASN A 32 -4.41 -9.62 17.93
CA ASN A 32 -4.87 -9.83 19.30
C ASN A 32 -3.88 -10.68 20.09
N PHE A 33 -3.45 -11.80 19.52
CA PHE A 33 -2.46 -12.68 20.13
C PHE A 33 -1.14 -11.95 20.41
N ALA A 34 -0.65 -11.15 19.45
CA ALA A 34 0.55 -10.35 19.63
C ALA A 34 0.37 -9.28 20.72
N SER A 35 -0.80 -8.62 20.76
CA SER A 35 -1.13 -7.60 21.77
C SER A 35 -1.26 -8.17 23.17
N GLU A 36 -1.87 -9.34 23.33
CA GLU A 36 -2.11 -9.99 24.63
C GLU A 36 -0.81 -10.56 25.22
N GLN A 37 0.11 -11.03 24.38
CA GLN A 37 1.40 -11.56 24.81
C GLN A 37 2.51 -10.50 24.88
N ALA A 38 2.20 -9.23 24.62
CA ALA A 38 3.18 -8.14 24.50
C ALA A 38 4.38 -8.51 23.61
N ARG A 39 4.13 -9.32 22.58
CA ARG A 39 5.17 -9.91 21.72
C ARG A 39 5.56 -8.94 20.62
N GLU A 40 6.84 -8.89 20.30
CA GLU A 40 7.31 -8.21 19.08
C GLU A 40 6.81 -8.96 17.85
N LEU A 41 6.23 -8.20 16.93
CA LEU A 41 5.68 -8.71 15.68
C LEU A 41 6.42 -8.05 14.51
N ASP A 42 6.79 -8.83 13.50
CA ASP A 42 7.22 -8.27 12.22
C ASP A 42 5.98 -7.93 11.38
N LEU A 43 5.56 -6.67 11.42
CA LEU A 43 4.37 -6.23 10.70
C LEU A 43 4.56 -6.29 9.18
N LYS A 44 5.80 -6.31 8.69
CA LYS A 44 6.08 -6.58 7.27
C LYS A 44 5.63 -7.98 6.88
N ASP A 45 6.06 -8.98 7.63
CA ASP A 45 5.72 -10.39 7.36
C ASP A 45 4.20 -10.60 7.38
N VAL A 46 3.51 -10.00 8.37
CA VAL A 46 2.05 -10.04 8.44
C VAL A 46 1.39 -9.41 7.21
N MET A 47 1.84 -8.23 6.79
CA MET A 47 1.27 -7.57 5.59
C MET A 47 1.53 -8.36 4.31
N GLU A 48 2.70 -8.97 4.15
CA GLU A 48 3.03 -9.81 3.00
C GLU A 48 2.10 -11.03 2.93
N ARG A 49 1.87 -11.72 4.07
CA ARG A 49 0.95 -12.86 4.16
C ARG A 49 -0.49 -12.48 3.83
N VAL A 50 -0.99 -11.37 4.39
CA VAL A 50 -2.33 -10.85 4.06
C VAL A 50 -2.44 -10.51 2.58
N THR A 51 -1.41 -9.88 2.01
CA THR A 51 -1.38 -9.53 0.59
C THR A 51 -1.43 -10.78 -0.28
N PHE A 52 -0.60 -11.78 0.03
CA PHE A 52 -0.52 -13.03 -0.69
C PHE A 52 -1.86 -13.76 -0.66
N ASP A 53 -2.44 -13.94 0.52
CA ASP A 53 -3.74 -14.59 0.70
C ASP A 53 -4.83 -13.86 -0.12
N ASN A 54 -4.92 -12.53 0.01
CA ASN A 54 -5.93 -11.74 -0.71
C ASN A 54 -5.77 -11.88 -2.23
N ILE A 55 -4.55 -11.83 -2.75
CA ILE A 55 -4.30 -11.96 -4.19
C ILE A 55 -4.65 -13.37 -4.67
N CYS A 56 -4.25 -14.41 -3.93
CA CYS A 56 -4.60 -15.79 -4.28
C CYS A 56 -6.12 -16.01 -4.25
N SER A 57 -6.83 -15.50 -3.24
CA SER A 57 -8.29 -15.60 -3.17
C SER A 57 -8.96 -14.89 -4.34
N MET A 58 -8.51 -13.68 -4.69
CA MET A 58 -9.15 -12.87 -5.73
C MET A 58 -8.81 -13.30 -7.16
N VAL A 59 -7.56 -13.73 -7.40
CA VAL A 59 -7.05 -14.04 -8.75
C VAL A 59 -7.14 -15.53 -9.05
N LEU A 60 -6.86 -16.39 -8.07
CA LEU A 60 -6.82 -17.84 -8.23
C LEU A 60 -8.07 -18.53 -7.67
N GLY A 61 -8.92 -17.82 -6.92
CA GLY A 61 -10.11 -18.40 -6.30
C GLY A 61 -9.80 -19.35 -5.13
N PHE A 62 -8.59 -19.29 -4.57
CA PHE A 62 -8.13 -20.16 -3.50
C PHE A 62 -7.39 -19.37 -2.42
N ASP A 63 -7.70 -19.66 -1.15
CA ASP A 63 -7.04 -19.05 0.01
C ASP A 63 -5.97 -20.00 0.59
N PRO A 64 -4.68 -19.65 0.49
CA PRO A 64 -3.60 -20.47 1.01
C PRO A 64 -3.44 -20.39 2.54
N LYS A 65 -4.17 -19.47 3.20
CA LYS A 65 -4.17 -19.30 4.66
C LYS A 65 -2.77 -19.13 5.25
N CYS A 66 -1.94 -18.32 4.60
CA CYS A 66 -0.55 -18.07 4.99
C CYS A 66 -0.45 -17.27 6.28
N LEU A 67 -1.47 -16.45 6.59
CA LEU A 67 -1.57 -15.75 7.86
C LEU A 67 -2.31 -16.61 8.90
N SER A 68 -1.58 -17.12 9.89
CA SER A 68 -2.14 -17.80 11.07
C SER A 68 -1.33 -17.47 12.32
N THR A 69 -1.89 -17.74 13.50
CA THR A 69 -1.21 -17.56 14.80
C THR A 69 0.02 -18.45 14.96
N GLU A 70 0.11 -19.54 14.19
CA GLU A 70 1.26 -20.46 14.19
C GLU A 70 2.46 -19.92 13.40
N PHE A 71 2.27 -18.89 12.55
CA PHE A 71 3.29 -18.31 11.68
C PHE A 71 4.10 -19.38 10.90
N PRO A 72 3.46 -20.19 10.04
CA PRO A 72 4.15 -21.19 9.25
C PRO A 72 5.20 -20.53 8.35
N LYS A 73 6.29 -21.23 8.04
CA LYS A 73 7.27 -20.76 7.04
C LYS A 73 6.66 -20.91 5.65
N VAL A 74 6.38 -19.79 4.97
CA VAL A 74 5.78 -19.81 3.63
C VAL A 74 6.86 -19.45 2.60
N ALA A 75 7.14 -20.37 1.67
CA ALA A 75 8.23 -20.20 0.71
C ALA A 75 7.98 -19.10 -0.36
N TYR A 76 6.72 -18.73 -0.58
CA TYR A 76 6.27 -17.88 -1.69
C TYR A 76 5.62 -16.54 -1.27
N GLU A 77 5.55 -16.23 0.03
CA GLU A 77 4.89 -15.00 0.55
C GLU A 77 5.58 -13.70 0.11
N LYS A 78 6.90 -13.74 -0.13
CA LYS A 78 7.75 -12.56 -0.39
C LYS A 78 7.56 -11.91 -1.77
N ALA A 79 6.61 -12.41 -2.57
CA ALA A 79 6.36 -11.92 -3.92
C ALA A 79 5.39 -10.73 -3.98
N PHE A 80 4.69 -10.40 -2.88
CA PHE A 80 3.62 -9.40 -2.88
C PHE A 80 3.77 -8.37 -1.76
N ASN A 81 4.29 -7.18 -2.11
CA ASN A 81 4.76 -6.19 -1.14
C ASN A 81 3.91 -4.91 -1.13
N GLU A 82 2.70 -4.97 -1.68
CA GLU A 82 1.86 -3.79 -1.90
C GLU A 82 1.38 -3.21 -0.55
N LEU A 83 0.91 -4.04 0.40
CA LEU A 83 0.51 -3.57 1.74
C LEU A 83 1.68 -3.15 2.63
N GLU A 84 2.92 -3.52 2.31
CA GLU A 84 4.11 -3.04 3.02
C GLU A 84 4.18 -1.51 3.03
N LYS A 85 3.59 -0.86 2.03
CA LYS A 85 3.62 0.61 1.91
C LYS A 85 2.75 1.31 2.94
N THR A 86 1.76 0.61 3.49
CA THR A 86 1.01 1.07 4.67
C THR A 86 1.86 1.09 5.93
N LEU A 87 2.96 0.32 6.00
CA LEU A 87 3.88 0.29 7.14
C LEU A 87 4.70 1.57 7.26
N HIS A 88 4.96 2.26 6.15
CA HIS A 88 5.59 3.58 6.20
C HIS A 88 4.73 4.61 6.95
N ILE A 89 3.41 4.42 7.01
CA ILE A 89 2.52 5.22 7.87
C ILE A 89 2.86 4.97 9.35
N ALA A 90 3.12 3.71 9.73
CA ALA A 90 3.51 3.38 11.10
C ALA A 90 4.88 3.99 11.48
N THR A 91 5.76 4.26 10.50
CA THR A 91 7.02 4.99 10.73
C THR A 91 6.85 6.50 10.91
N HIS A 92 5.64 7.05 10.67
CA HIS A 92 5.33 8.48 10.80
C HIS A 92 4.12 8.69 11.73
N PRO A 93 4.32 8.78 13.06
CA PRO A 93 3.22 8.88 14.03
C PRO A 93 2.24 10.03 13.76
N SER A 94 2.73 11.18 13.30
CA SER A 94 1.89 12.33 12.92
C SER A 94 0.91 12.01 11.78
N VAL A 95 1.34 11.22 10.79
CA VAL A 95 0.50 10.77 9.68
C VAL A 95 -0.53 9.77 10.17
N ALA A 96 -0.13 8.79 11.00
CA ALA A 96 -1.05 7.82 11.59
C ALA A 96 -2.15 8.51 12.43
N THR A 97 -1.80 9.55 13.19
CA THR A 97 -2.75 10.37 13.95
C THR A 97 -3.74 11.09 13.04
N LYS A 98 -3.26 11.77 11.98
CA LYS A 98 -4.14 12.44 11.01
C LYS A 98 -5.09 11.47 10.28
N ILE A 99 -4.62 10.25 9.98
CA ILE A 99 -5.49 9.21 9.42
C ILE A 99 -6.55 8.79 10.44
N LEU A 100 -6.17 8.59 11.69
CA LEU A 100 -7.12 8.23 12.75
C LEU A 100 -8.17 9.33 12.95
N GLU A 101 -7.76 10.60 12.93
CA GLU A 101 -8.66 11.76 12.98
C GLU A 101 -9.60 11.80 11.76
N GLU A 102 -9.08 11.55 10.56
CA GLU A 102 -9.90 11.44 9.34
C GLU A 102 -10.96 10.34 9.49
N ILE A 103 -10.58 9.15 9.97
CA ILE A 103 -11.50 8.04 10.17
C ILE A 103 -12.57 8.43 11.21
N LYS A 104 -12.16 8.98 12.37
CA LYS A 104 -13.10 9.42 13.43
C LYS A 104 -14.06 10.51 12.96
N CYS A 105 -13.59 11.46 12.16
CA CYS A 105 -14.41 12.55 11.65
C CYS A 105 -15.46 12.07 10.63
N LYS A 106 -15.09 11.15 9.74
CA LYS A 106 -16.00 10.65 8.69
C LYS A 106 -16.92 9.54 9.18
N PHE A 107 -16.51 8.85 10.24
CA PHE A 107 -17.18 7.68 10.74
C PHE A 107 -17.32 7.81 12.26
N ALA A 108 -18.52 8.20 12.71
CA ALA A 108 -18.81 8.35 14.12
C ALA A 108 -18.36 7.09 14.91
N PRO A 109 -17.72 7.28 16.08
CA PRO A 109 -17.36 6.17 16.94
C PRO A 109 -18.65 5.49 17.41
N LYS A 110 -18.73 4.17 17.21
CA LYS A 110 -19.58 3.32 18.04
C LYS A 110 -18.65 2.78 19.12
N GLU A 111 -18.89 3.13 20.37
CA GLU A 111 -18.05 2.69 21.50
C GLU A 111 -17.91 1.16 21.50
N GLY A 112 -16.68 0.68 21.70
CA GLY A 112 -16.38 -0.74 21.89
C GLY A 112 -16.50 -1.67 20.66
N GLU A 113 -16.96 -1.19 19.50
CA GLU A 113 -17.08 -2.06 18.30
C GLU A 113 -15.80 -2.09 17.47
N TRP A 114 -15.29 -3.31 17.27
CA TRP A 114 -14.35 -3.64 16.21
C TRP A 114 -14.89 -3.17 14.86
N ARG A 115 -14.05 -2.48 14.08
CA ARG A 115 -14.49 -1.90 12.80
C ARG A 115 -13.57 -2.24 11.63
N VAL A 116 -14.17 -2.83 10.60
CA VAL A 116 -13.63 -2.90 9.24
C VAL A 116 -14.52 -2.06 8.34
N LEU A 117 -13.93 -1.12 7.59
CA LEU A 117 -14.70 -0.24 6.71
C LEU A 117 -15.07 -0.97 5.41
N SER A 118 -16.25 -0.65 4.86
CA SER A 118 -16.67 -1.10 3.53
C SER A 118 -15.81 -0.47 2.43
N THR A 119 -15.83 -1.04 1.22
CA THR A 119 -15.17 -0.48 0.02
C THR A 119 -15.61 0.96 -0.26
N ARG A 120 -16.91 1.22 -0.09
CA ARG A 120 -17.50 2.56 -0.25
C ARG A 120 -17.01 3.55 0.80
N ASP A 121 -16.86 3.10 2.05
CA ASP A 121 -16.41 3.94 3.15
C ASP A 121 -14.93 4.27 3.02
N VAL A 122 -14.09 3.27 2.73
CA VAL A 122 -12.68 3.55 2.48
C VAL A 122 -12.50 4.49 1.28
N GLY A 123 -13.40 4.48 0.28
CA GLY A 123 -13.42 5.46 -0.81
C GLY A 123 -13.41 6.92 -0.34
N LYS A 124 -13.94 7.22 0.85
CA LYS A 124 -14.04 8.58 1.41
C LYS A 124 -12.77 9.03 2.16
N LEU A 125 -11.83 8.12 2.45
CA LEU A 125 -10.59 8.41 3.18
C LEU A 125 -9.54 9.03 2.24
N VAL A 126 -9.51 10.36 2.17
CA VAL A 126 -8.63 11.14 1.28
C VAL A 126 -7.22 11.12 1.83
N TYR A 127 -7.03 11.43 3.11
CA TYR A 127 -5.71 11.52 3.72
C TYR A 127 -5.00 10.16 3.75
N LEU A 128 -5.72 9.06 4.03
CA LEU A 128 -5.14 7.71 3.91
C LEU A 128 -4.74 7.38 2.46
N HIS A 129 -5.53 7.78 1.47
CA HIS A 129 -5.19 7.57 0.05
C HIS A 129 -3.92 8.35 -0.32
N ALA A 130 -3.84 9.61 0.11
CA ALA A 130 -2.68 10.47 -0.06
C ALA A 130 -1.41 9.87 0.58
N ALA A 131 -1.53 9.34 1.80
CA ALA A 131 -0.41 8.68 2.48
C ALA A 131 0.06 7.42 1.75
N ILE A 132 -0.86 6.62 1.19
CA ILE A 132 -0.52 5.47 0.36
C ILE A 132 0.25 5.90 -0.90
N PHE A 133 -0.21 6.94 -1.60
CA PHE A 133 0.45 7.43 -2.81
C PHE A 133 1.83 8.02 -2.52
N GLU A 134 1.98 8.71 -1.39
CA GLU A 134 3.26 9.20 -0.93
C GLU A 134 4.23 8.06 -0.59
N SER A 135 3.74 6.98 0.04
CA SER A 135 4.52 5.75 0.22
C SER A 135 4.93 5.12 -1.11
N PHE A 136 4.07 5.12 -2.13
CA PHE A 136 4.43 4.62 -3.47
C PHE A 136 5.45 5.48 -4.19
N ARG A 137 5.42 6.81 -3.99
CA ARG A 137 6.39 7.73 -4.57
C ARG A 137 7.78 7.46 -4.04
N LEU A 138 7.92 7.37 -2.72
CA LEU A 138 9.21 7.13 -2.08
C LEU A 138 9.60 5.65 -2.14
N PHE A 139 8.68 4.72 -2.05
CA PHE A 139 8.99 3.30 -1.95
C PHE A 139 8.23 2.47 -2.98
N PRO A 140 8.41 2.72 -4.29
CA PRO A 140 7.71 1.98 -5.33
C PRO A 140 8.09 0.49 -5.27
N PRO A 141 7.13 -0.45 -5.35
CA PRO A 141 7.40 -1.88 -5.34
C PRO A 141 8.36 -2.28 -6.45
N VAL A 142 8.18 -1.75 -7.66
CA VAL A 142 9.07 -1.96 -8.79
C VAL A 142 10.08 -0.82 -8.86
N ARG A 143 11.38 -1.12 -8.77
CA ARG A 143 12.43 -0.09 -8.87
C ARG A 143 12.58 0.46 -10.29
N TYR A 144 12.44 -0.40 -11.29
CA TYR A 144 12.58 -0.05 -12.70
C TYR A 144 11.40 -0.53 -13.52
N LEU A 145 10.70 0.39 -14.18
CA LEU A 145 9.77 0.07 -15.25
C LEU A 145 10.52 0.16 -16.57
N HIS A 146 10.33 -0.80 -17.46
CA HIS A 146 10.93 -0.72 -18.79
C HIS A 146 9.88 -0.81 -19.89
N VAL A 147 10.15 -0.09 -20.98
CA VAL A 147 9.40 -0.17 -22.23
C VAL A 147 10.35 -0.55 -23.35
N CYS A 148 9.83 -1.20 -24.39
CA CYS A 148 10.59 -1.57 -25.57
C CYS A 148 10.03 -0.82 -26.77
N THR A 149 10.88 -0.14 -27.52
CA THR A 149 10.48 0.60 -28.72
C THR A 149 10.10 -0.36 -29.85
N ILE A 150 8.98 -0.09 -30.51
CA ILE A 150 8.56 -0.82 -31.71
C ILE A 150 9.18 -0.20 -32.95
N ASN A 151 9.12 1.14 -33.06
CA ASN A 151 9.65 1.92 -34.15
C ASN A 151 10.76 2.85 -33.66
N SER A 152 11.56 3.40 -34.57
CA SER A 152 12.48 4.47 -34.23
C SER A 152 11.72 5.74 -33.87
N ASP A 153 12.27 6.53 -32.95
CA ASP A 153 11.70 7.81 -32.55
C ASP A 153 12.81 8.79 -32.14
N ILE A 154 12.47 10.06 -31.92
CA ILE A 154 13.36 11.10 -31.39
C ILE A 154 12.79 11.59 -30.07
N LEU A 155 13.54 11.39 -28.99
CA LEU A 155 13.14 11.86 -27.66
C LEU A 155 13.18 13.40 -27.60
N PRO A 156 12.48 14.03 -26.63
CA PRO A 156 12.54 15.50 -26.44
C PRO A 156 13.96 16.07 -26.28
N SER A 157 14.93 15.26 -25.91
CA SER A 157 16.36 15.62 -25.84
C SER A 157 17.05 15.69 -27.22
N GLY A 158 16.37 15.33 -28.31
CA GLY A 158 16.95 15.14 -29.65
C GLY A 158 17.60 13.77 -29.85
N TYR A 159 17.64 12.91 -28.83
CA TYR A 159 18.25 11.59 -28.93
C TYR A 159 17.40 10.64 -29.78
N ARG A 160 17.98 10.05 -30.82
CA ARG A 160 17.32 9.04 -31.66
C ARG A 160 17.34 7.68 -30.98
N ILE A 161 16.16 7.12 -30.76
CA ILE A 161 15.99 5.75 -30.28
C ILE A 161 15.65 4.81 -31.44
N ASN A 162 16.33 3.68 -31.53
CA ASN A 162 16.10 2.68 -32.58
C ASN A 162 15.04 1.65 -32.12
N PRO A 163 14.41 0.90 -33.05
CA PRO A 163 13.56 -0.24 -32.70
C PRO A 163 14.26 -1.24 -31.78
N LYS A 164 13.48 -1.92 -30.94
CA LYS A 164 13.94 -2.94 -29.96
C LYS A 164 14.85 -2.40 -28.85
N THR A 165 14.96 -1.08 -28.71
CA THR A 165 15.69 -0.47 -27.60
C THR A 165 14.84 -0.55 -26.33
N LYS A 166 15.44 -1.03 -25.24
CA LYS A 166 14.81 -1.03 -23.92
C LYS A 166 15.12 0.28 -23.22
N VAL A 167 14.08 1.01 -22.83
CA VAL A 167 14.19 2.23 -22.01
C VAL A 167 13.77 1.88 -20.60
N PHE A 168 14.60 2.24 -19.62
CA PHE A 168 14.34 2.00 -18.21
C PHE A 168 14.01 3.32 -17.50
N HIS A 169 12.87 3.37 -16.83
CA HIS A 169 12.47 4.42 -15.91
C HIS A 169 12.78 3.97 -14.49
N SER A 170 13.68 4.67 -13.81
CA SER A 170 13.94 4.43 -12.39
C SER A 170 12.88 5.12 -11.54
N LEU A 171 11.84 4.38 -11.17
CA LEU A 171 10.73 4.88 -10.35
C LEU A 171 11.25 5.41 -9.01
N TYR A 172 12.20 4.68 -8.42
CA TYR A 172 12.81 5.04 -7.14
C TYR A 172 13.56 6.37 -7.19
N ALA A 173 14.30 6.62 -8.28
CA ALA A 173 15.02 7.87 -8.48
C ALA A 173 14.06 9.00 -8.82
N MET A 174 13.11 8.79 -9.74
CA MET A 174 12.10 9.78 -10.14
C MET A 174 11.28 10.26 -8.93
N GLY A 175 10.95 9.35 -8.01
CA GLY A 175 10.29 9.68 -6.75
C GLY A 175 11.11 10.59 -5.83
N ARG A 176 12.41 10.77 -6.08
CA ARG A 176 13.37 11.55 -5.26
C ARG A 176 14.15 12.57 -6.08
N THR A 177 13.57 13.07 -7.16
CA THR A 177 14.20 14.08 -8.01
C THR A 177 13.59 15.45 -7.68
N GLN A 178 14.43 16.41 -7.27
CA GLN A 178 14.01 17.77 -6.91
C GLN A 178 13.32 18.47 -8.08
N GLU A 179 13.82 18.30 -9.30
CA GLU A 179 13.22 18.88 -10.51
C GLU A 179 11.80 18.37 -10.78
N ILE A 180 11.46 17.18 -10.26
CA ILE A 180 10.13 16.57 -10.41
C ILE A 180 9.23 16.96 -9.23
N TRP A 181 9.75 16.93 -8.00
CA TRP A 181 8.94 16.99 -6.77
C TRP A 181 9.10 18.27 -5.94
N GLY A 182 10.01 19.17 -6.31
CA GLY A 182 10.32 20.40 -5.57
C GLY A 182 11.33 20.17 -4.44
N GLU A 183 11.56 21.20 -3.62
CA GLU A 183 12.55 21.18 -2.53
C GLU A 183 12.28 20.11 -1.46
N ASP A 184 11.00 19.82 -1.17
CA ASP A 184 10.58 18.84 -0.16
C ASP A 184 10.51 17.40 -0.70
N TYR A 185 11.27 17.09 -1.77
CA TYR A 185 11.21 15.80 -2.47
C TYR A 185 11.59 14.59 -1.62
N LEU A 186 12.37 14.76 -0.54
CA LEU A 186 12.72 13.67 0.38
C LEU A 186 11.72 13.51 1.54
N GLU A 187 10.86 14.50 1.77
CA GLU A 187 9.90 14.48 2.86
C GLU A 187 8.74 13.53 2.56
N PHE A 188 8.27 12.81 3.57
CA PHE A 188 7.02 12.05 3.49
C PHE A 188 5.86 13.01 3.78
N LYS A 189 5.23 13.54 2.72
CA LYS A 189 4.21 14.60 2.80
C LYS A 189 2.92 14.21 2.05
N PRO A 190 1.98 13.52 2.71
CA PRO A 190 0.68 13.17 2.13
C PRO A 190 -0.08 14.38 1.57
N GLU A 191 0.06 15.55 2.19
CA GLU A 191 -0.60 16.79 1.78
C GLU A 191 -0.31 17.17 0.33
N ARG A 192 0.80 16.69 -0.25
CA ARG A 192 1.14 16.84 -1.67
C ARG A 192 0.07 16.30 -2.61
N TRP A 193 -0.72 15.33 -2.16
CA TRP A 193 -1.75 14.66 -2.96
C TRP A 193 -3.14 15.23 -2.73
N ILE A 194 -3.26 16.30 -1.93
CA ILE A 194 -4.55 16.85 -1.48
C ILE A 194 -4.69 18.28 -2.00
N SER A 195 -5.82 18.60 -2.63
CA SER A 195 -6.14 19.96 -3.08
C SER A 195 -6.62 20.83 -1.93
N GLU A 196 -6.62 22.14 -2.13
CA GLU A 196 -7.12 23.13 -1.15
C GLU A 196 -8.58 22.86 -0.72
N ASN A 197 -9.39 22.24 -1.59
CA ASN A 197 -10.77 21.84 -1.28
C ASN A 197 -10.90 20.46 -0.58
N GLY A 198 -9.78 19.83 -0.22
CA GLY A 198 -9.76 18.54 0.49
C GLY A 198 -9.99 17.30 -0.37
N GLY A 199 -9.89 17.42 -1.70
CA GLY A 199 -9.95 16.29 -2.65
C GLY A 199 -8.56 15.72 -3.00
N ILE A 200 -8.52 14.57 -3.68
CA ILE A 200 -7.27 14.04 -4.24
C ILE A 200 -6.92 14.78 -5.53
N ILE A 201 -5.67 15.26 -5.65
CA ILE A 201 -5.19 15.86 -6.91
C ILE A 201 -4.74 14.78 -7.89
N HIS A 202 -4.99 15.05 -9.18
CA HIS A 202 -4.46 14.21 -10.24
C HIS A 202 -3.00 14.59 -10.54
N ILE A 203 -2.07 13.71 -10.17
CA ILE A 203 -0.68 13.80 -10.62
C ILE A 203 -0.52 13.06 -11.95
N PRO A 204 0.00 13.71 -13.01
CA PRO A 204 0.23 13.05 -14.29
C PRO A 204 1.14 11.82 -14.17
N SER A 205 0.85 10.78 -14.95
CA SER A 205 1.58 9.51 -14.90
C SER A 205 3.05 9.61 -15.31
N TYR A 206 3.43 10.62 -16.09
CA TYR A 206 4.85 10.89 -16.40
C TYR A 206 5.64 11.43 -15.20
N LYS A 207 4.94 12.02 -14.21
CA LYS A 207 5.52 12.48 -12.94
C LYS A 207 5.46 11.37 -11.88
N PHE A 208 4.37 10.61 -11.85
CA PHE A 208 4.18 9.49 -10.92
C PHE A 208 3.82 8.20 -11.68
N ILE A 209 4.83 7.42 -12.02
CA ILE A 209 4.70 6.22 -12.88
C ILE A 209 4.63 4.90 -12.09
N ALA A 210 4.38 4.95 -10.77
CA ALA A 210 4.37 3.76 -9.91
C ALA A 210 3.37 2.67 -10.37
N PHE A 211 2.28 3.09 -11.01
CA PHE A 211 1.27 2.20 -11.58
C PHE A 211 1.33 2.12 -13.12
N GLY A 212 2.46 2.49 -13.72
CA GLY A 212 2.62 2.55 -15.16
C GLY A 212 1.82 3.68 -15.81
N ALA A 213 1.76 3.67 -17.14
CA ALA A 213 1.07 4.70 -17.93
C ALA A 213 0.45 4.09 -19.20
N GLY A 214 -0.57 4.76 -19.74
CA GLY A 214 -1.21 4.38 -20.99
C GLY A 214 -1.97 3.05 -20.94
N PRO A 215 -2.14 2.35 -22.08
CA PRO A 215 -2.91 1.10 -22.16
C PRO A 215 -2.36 -0.09 -21.34
N ARG A 216 -1.15 0.06 -20.78
CA ARG A 216 -0.47 -0.93 -19.94
C ARG A 216 -0.32 -0.45 -18.50
N SER A 217 -1.13 0.53 -18.08
CA SER A 217 -1.25 0.89 -16.66
C SER A 217 -1.71 -0.32 -15.85
N CYS A 218 -1.35 -0.32 -14.57
CA CYS A 218 -1.60 -1.43 -13.66
C CYS A 218 -3.10 -1.70 -13.56
N LEU A 219 -3.50 -2.89 -14.02
CA LEU A 219 -4.89 -3.33 -13.96
C LEU A 219 -5.40 -3.45 -12.52
N GLY A 220 -4.51 -3.77 -11.57
CA GLY A 220 -4.83 -3.97 -10.16
C GLY A 220 -4.78 -2.71 -9.30
N MET A 221 -4.51 -1.52 -9.86
CA MET A 221 -4.30 -0.29 -9.07
C MET A 221 -5.47 0.02 -8.12
N ASP A 222 -6.68 0.16 -8.65
CA ASP A 222 -7.88 0.54 -7.87
C ASP A 222 -8.18 -0.52 -6.79
N MET A 223 -8.00 -1.80 -7.13
CA MET A 223 -8.17 -2.94 -6.23
C MET A 223 -7.15 -2.92 -5.08
N SER A 224 -5.87 -2.79 -5.40
CA SER A 224 -4.78 -2.77 -4.43
C SER A 224 -4.90 -1.59 -3.48
N ILE A 225 -5.24 -0.40 -3.98
CA ILE A 225 -5.46 0.78 -3.14
C ILE A 225 -6.65 0.55 -2.21
N THR A 226 -7.75 0.00 -2.70
CA THR A 226 -8.94 -0.29 -1.88
C THR A 226 -8.59 -1.29 -0.77
N ALA A 227 -7.89 -2.36 -1.11
CA ALA A 227 -7.43 -3.36 -0.15
C ALA A 227 -6.52 -2.79 0.93
N MET A 228 -5.54 -1.96 0.52
CA MET A 228 -4.68 -1.24 1.46
C MET A 228 -5.44 -0.35 2.40
N LYS A 229 -6.42 0.40 1.90
CA LYS A 229 -7.21 1.30 2.75
C LYS A 229 -8.06 0.53 3.74
N MET A 230 -8.65 -0.59 3.34
CA MET A 230 -9.43 -1.46 4.24
C MET A 230 -8.56 -2.01 5.38
N VAL A 231 -7.42 -2.62 5.04
CA VAL A 231 -6.50 -3.20 6.04
C VAL A 231 -5.88 -2.11 6.93
N ALA A 232 -5.36 -1.03 6.34
CA ALA A 232 -4.74 0.06 7.09
C ALA A 232 -5.73 0.77 8.01
N SER A 233 -6.96 1.04 7.55
CA SER A 233 -7.99 1.66 8.39
C SER A 233 -8.39 0.76 9.55
N ALA A 234 -8.55 -0.55 9.33
CA ALA A 234 -8.82 -1.50 10.40
C ALA A 234 -7.68 -1.53 11.43
N ILE A 235 -6.42 -1.55 10.98
CA ILE A 235 -5.28 -1.58 11.90
C ILE A 235 -5.17 -0.26 12.68
N ILE A 236 -5.22 0.89 12.00
CA ILE A 236 -5.05 2.21 12.62
C ILE A 236 -6.18 2.51 13.61
N TRP A 237 -7.41 2.11 13.27
CA TRP A 237 -8.58 2.29 14.14
C TRP A 237 -8.48 1.45 15.41
N ASN A 238 -8.15 0.16 15.29
CA ASN A 238 -8.26 -0.78 16.40
C ASN A 238 -6.97 -0.91 17.23
N TYR A 239 -5.81 -0.53 16.71
CA TYR A 239 -4.52 -0.74 17.37
C TYR A 239 -3.62 0.50 17.38
N HIS A 240 -2.85 0.60 18.46
CA HIS A 240 -1.69 1.46 18.53
C HIS A 240 -0.45 0.65 18.15
N ILE A 241 0.27 1.13 17.14
CA ILE A 241 1.49 0.50 16.62
C ILE A 241 2.68 1.34 17.08
N GLN A 242 3.59 0.73 17.82
CA GLN A 242 4.83 1.35 18.26
C GLN A 242 6.01 0.57 17.69
N MET A 243 6.92 1.25 16.98
CA MET A 243 8.15 0.60 16.52
C MET A 243 9.02 0.19 17.70
N VAL A 244 9.68 -0.97 17.59
CA VAL A 244 10.68 -1.41 18.58
C VAL A 244 11.85 -0.44 18.56
N GLU A 245 12.27 0.00 19.75
CA GLU A 245 13.37 0.95 19.92
C GLU A 245 14.67 0.42 19.29
N GLY A 246 15.38 1.27 18.56
CA GLY A 246 16.60 0.90 17.86
C GLY A 246 16.40 0.08 16.56
N HIS A 247 15.17 -0.23 16.16
CA HIS A 247 14.91 -0.96 14.90
C HIS A 247 15.18 -0.07 13.68
N HIS A 248 16.16 -0.44 12.85
CA HIS A 248 16.54 0.33 11.67
C HIS A 248 15.77 -0.12 10.41
N VAL A 249 14.94 0.77 9.86
CA VAL A 249 14.21 0.53 8.62
C VAL A 249 15.01 1.04 7.43
N SER A 250 15.37 0.15 6.50
CA SER A 250 16.04 0.51 5.26
C SER A 250 15.55 -0.33 4.08
N PRO A 251 15.56 0.20 2.85
CA PRO A 251 15.19 -0.56 1.67
C PRO A 251 16.23 -1.63 1.32
N SER A 252 15.77 -2.75 0.79
CA SER A 252 16.60 -3.81 0.23
C SER A 252 17.08 -3.48 -1.19
N SER A 253 18.22 -4.05 -1.57
CA SER A 253 18.73 -4.00 -2.94
C SER A 253 18.23 -5.20 -3.75
N SER A 254 16.92 -5.28 -4.00
CA SER A 254 16.27 -6.34 -4.80
C SER A 254 15.41 -5.78 -5.92
N VAL A 255 15.06 -6.60 -6.92
CA VAL A 255 14.21 -6.18 -8.06
C VAL A 255 12.88 -5.58 -7.59
N ILE A 256 12.27 -6.20 -6.59
CA ILE A 256 11.12 -5.67 -5.85
C ILE A 256 11.64 -4.99 -4.58
N LEU A 257 11.30 -3.73 -4.36
CA LEU A 257 11.72 -2.97 -3.19
C LEU A 257 10.95 -3.42 -1.94
N HIS A 258 11.67 -3.90 -0.92
CA HIS A 258 11.10 -4.24 0.39
C HIS A 258 12.00 -3.71 1.52
N MET A 259 11.54 -3.75 2.77
CA MET A 259 12.34 -3.42 3.95
C MET A 259 13.33 -4.57 4.19
N LYS A 260 14.61 -4.23 4.32
CA LYS A 260 15.72 -5.18 4.46
C LYS A 260 15.66 -5.98 5.77
N HIS A 261 15.13 -5.37 6.83
CA HIS A 261 15.16 -5.91 8.19
C HIS A 261 13.76 -6.16 8.78
N GLY A 262 12.71 -6.15 7.95
CA GLY A 262 11.33 -6.19 8.45
C GLY A 262 10.89 -4.88 9.11
N LEU A 263 9.69 -4.87 9.68
CA LEU A 263 9.20 -3.80 10.55
C LEU A 263 8.78 -4.39 11.89
N LYS A 264 9.71 -4.44 12.85
CA LYS A 264 9.42 -4.89 14.20
C LYS A 264 8.64 -3.84 14.97
N VAL A 265 7.46 -4.25 15.46
CA VAL A 265 6.56 -3.40 16.21
C VAL A 265 6.03 -4.10 17.46
N LYS A 266 5.63 -3.30 18.44
CA LYS A 266 4.73 -3.68 19.52
C LYS A 266 3.35 -3.15 19.18
N ILE A 267 2.34 -4.00 19.37
CA ILE A 267 0.95 -3.67 19.04
C ILE A 267 0.15 -3.73 20.32
N THR A 268 -0.67 -2.73 20.56
CA THR A 268 -1.60 -2.69 21.69
C THR A 268 -2.99 -2.34 21.18
N LYS A 269 -4.02 -3.04 21.67
CA LYS A 269 -5.42 -2.69 21.38
C LYS A 269 -5.67 -1.25 21.85
N ARG A 270 -6.34 -0.44 21.02
CA ARG A 270 -6.83 0.87 21.45
C ARG A 270 -8.08 0.67 22.30
N CYS A 271 -8.10 1.27 23.47
CA CYS A 271 -9.35 1.55 24.18
C CYS A 271 -10.01 2.72 23.45
N ILE A 272 -11.13 2.45 22.75
CA ILE A 272 -11.92 3.46 22.03
C ILE A 272 -13.18 3.72 22.86
#